data_AF-A0A1Q8QKP9-F1
#
_entry.id   AF-A0A1Q8QKP9-F1
#
_cell.length_a   1.000
_cell.length_b   1.000
_cell.length_c   1.000
_cell.angle_alpha   90.00
_cell.angle_beta   90.00
_cell.angle_gamma   90.00
#
_symmetry.space_group_name_H-M   'P 1'
#
loop_
_entity.id
_entity.type
_entity.pdbx_description
1 polymer ?
#
loop_
_entity_poly.entity_id
_entity_poly.type
_entity_poly.pdbx_seq_one_letter_code
_entity_poly.pdbx_strand_id
1 'polypeptide(L)' 'MITDEKRKAFWADVKRGLLIGGAVGVLGGIFFMDMRRGLALGLIGGFFAVLTRRSLDKRRRR' A
#
# COMPACT_ATOMS: atom_id res chain seq x y z
N MET A 1 10.71 -5.32 23.34
CA MET A 1 10.56 -3.89 22.96
C MET A 1 10.55 -3.78 21.44
N ILE A 2 9.42 -3.42 20.82
CA ILE A 2 9.42 -3.02 19.41
C ILE A 2 10.10 -1.65 19.38
N THR A 3 11.35 -1.62 18.93
CA THR A 3 12.14 -0.40 18.82
C THR A 3 11.44 0.60 17.90
N ASP A 4 11.41 1.88 18.28
CA ASP A 4 10.78 2.98 17.52
C ASP A 4 11.20 3.01 16.05
N GLU A 5 12.42 2.57 15.74
CA GLU A 5 12.92 2.42 14.38
C GLU A 5 12.10 1.46 13.52
N LYS A 6 11.68 0.30 14.06
CA LYS A 6 10.81 -0.64 13.33
C LYS A 6 9.43 -0.05 13.08
N ARG A 7 8.93 0.78 14.01
CA ARG A 7 7.66 1.49 13.85
C ARG A 7 7.75 2.57 12.78
N LYS A 8 8.84 3.35 12.75
CA LYS A 8 9.08 4.37 11.71
C LYS A 8 9.23 3.75 10.33
N ALA A 9 10.02 2.69 10.20
CA ALA A 9 10.16 1.94 8.95
C ALA A 9 8.81 1.39 8.48
N PHE A 10 8.00 0.85 9.40
CA PHE A 10 6.65 0.38 9.10
C PHE A 10 5.74 1.50 8.57
N TRP A 11 5.71 2.65 9.23
CA TRP A 11 4.92 3.79 8.77
C TRP A 11 5.42 4.36 7.43
N ALA A 12 6.72 4.28 7.16
CA ALA A 12 7.28 4.69 5.87
C ALA A 12 6.81 3.76 4.74
N ASP A 13 6.84 2.44 4.93
CA ASP A 13 6.36 1.47 3.94
C ASP A 13 4.85 1.56 3.71
N VAL A 14 4.07 1.74 4.78
CA VAL A 14 2.63 1.95 4.70
C VAL A 14 2.30 3.22 3.92
N LYS A 15 2.95 4.35 4.24
CA LYS A 15 2.77 5.60 3.48
C LYS A 15 3.13 5.42 2.01
N ARG A 16 4.22 4.71 1.72
CA ARG A 16 4.69 4.50 0.35
C ARG A 16 3.72 3.66 -0.47
N GLY A 17 3.20 2.56 0.09
CA GLY A 17 2.22 1.75 -0.64
C GLY A 17 0.81 2.33 -0.67
N LEU A 18 0.43 3.15 0.32
CA LEU A 18 -0.81 3.92 0.26
C LEU A 18 -0.74 5.01 -0.82
N LEU A 19 0.41 5.70 -0.94
CA LEU A 19 0.64 6.69 -1.99
C LEU A 19 0.66 6.04 -3.38
N ILE A 20 1.39 4.92 -3.54
CA ILE A 20 1.45 4.21 -4.82
C ILE A 20 0.09 3.62 -5.18
N GLY A 21 -0.59 2.94 -4.25
CA GLY A 21 -1.91 2.37 -4.51
C GLY A 21 -3.00 3.42 -4.73
N GLY A 22 -2.98 4.50 -3.96
CA GLY A 22 -3.86 5.65 -4.18
C GLY A 22 -3.64 6.28 -5.55
N ALA A 23 -2.38 6.51 -5.96
CA ALA A 23 -2.05 7.03 -7.28
C ALA A 23 -2.48 6.08 -8.41
N VAL A 24 -2.20 4.77 -8.28
CA VAL A 24 -2.57 3.75 -9.26
C VAL A 24 -4.10 3.62 -9.37
N GLY A 25 -4.84 3.65 -8.27
CA GLY A 25 -6.30 3.59 -8.33
C GLY A 25 -6.98 4.88 -8.77
N VAL A 26 -6.38 6.05 -8.52
CA VAL A 26 -6.85 7.30 -9.14
C VAL A 26 -6.65 7.24 -10.65
N LEU A 27 -5.48 6.80 -11.13
CA LEU A 27 -5.23 6.58 -12.55
C LEU A 27 -6.19 5.51 -13.12
N GLY A 28 -6.37 4.38 -12.44
CA GLY A 28 -7.33 3.35 -12.84
C GLY A 28 -8.78 3.83 -12.85
N GLY A 29 -9.16 4.69 -11.91
CA GLY A 29 -10.46 5.37 -11.89
C GLY A 29 -10.62 6.26 -13.11
N ILE A 30 -9.70 7.20 -13.33
CA ILE A 30 -9.78 8.15 -14.44
C ILE A 30 -9.96 7.44 -15.80
N PHE A 31 -9.37 6.25 -16.00
CA PHE A 31 -9.46 5.51 -17.26
C PHE A 31 -10.61 4.48 -17.36
N PHE A 32 -11.12 3.92 -16.25
CA PHE A 32 -12.07 2.79 -16.30
C PHE A 32 -13.36 2.95 -15.47
N MET A 33 -13.48 3.87 -14.49
CA MET A 33 -14.68 3.95 -13.61
C MET A 33 -14.79 5.27 -12.81
N ASP A 34 -15.92 5.53 -12.14
CA ASP A 34 -16.08 6.68 -11.24
C ASP A 34 -14.83 6.92 -10.35
N MET A 35 -14.29 8.14 -10.38
CA MET A 35 -13.04 8.53 -9.72
C MET A 35 -13.04 8.15 -8.22
N ARG A 36 -14.21 8.20 -7.59
CA ARG A 36 -14.44 7.82 -6.19
C ARG A 36 -14.26 6.30 -5.94
N ARG A 37 -14.73 5.45 -6.86
CA ARG A 37 -14.53 4.00 -6.80
C ARG A 37 -13.10 3.62 -7.16
N GLY A 38 -12.49 4.28 -8.15
CA GLY A 38 -11.08 4.07 -8.49
C GLY A 38 -10.15 4.36 -7.31
N LEU A 39 -10.36 5.48 -6.61
CA LEU A 39 -9.60 5.85 -5.43
C LEU A 39 -9.80 4.83 -4.28
N ALA A 40 -11.04 4.37 -4.04
CA ALA A 40 -11.32 3.35 -3.03
C ALA A 40 -10.64 2.00 -3.35
N LEU A 41 -10.76 1.52 -4.59
CA LEU A 41 -10.10 0.28 -5.04
C LEU A 41 -8.57 0.42 -5.04
N GLY A 42 -8.04 1.60 -5.36
CA GLY A 42 -6.62 1.93 -5.25
C GLY A 42 -6.08 1.89 -3.84
N LEU A 43 -6.80 2.48 -2.88
CA LEU A 43 -6.41 2.45 -1.48
C LEU A 43 -6.48 1.03 -0.92
N ILE A 44 -7.53 0.27 -1.25
CA ILE A 44 -7.68 -1.13 -0.81
C ILE A 44 -6.57 -2.01 -1.43
N GLY A 45 -6.35 -1.90 -2.73
CA GLY A 45 -5.30 -2.63 -3.45
C GLY A 45 -3.90 -2.25 -2.99
N GLY A 46 -3.65 -0.96 -2.77
CA GLY A 46 -2.39 -0.43 -2.21
C GLY A 46 -2.10 -0.95 -0.81
N PHE A 47 -3.11 -0.95 0.05
CA PHE A 47 -3.01 -1.48 1.40
C PHE A 47 -2.72 -2.99 1.40
N PHE A 48 -3.43 -3.76 0.57
CA PHE A 48 -3.16 -5.19 0.39
C PHE A 48 -1.80 -5.47 -0.23
N ALA A 49 -1.32 -4.63 -1.15
CA ALA A 49 0.01 -4.75 -1.72
C ALA A 49 1.10 -4.59 -0.65
N VAL A 50 0.97 -3.63 0.27
CA VAL A 50 1.90 -3.47 1.41
C VAL A 50 1.88 -4.69 2.33
N LEU A 51 0.69 -5.17 2.68
CA LEU A 51 0.55 -6.37 3.51
C LEU A 51 1.16 -7.61 2.85
N THR A 52 0.92 -7.78 1.55
CA THR A 52 1.48 -8.87 0.74
C THR A 52 2.99 -8.77 0.66
N ARG A 53 3.54 -7.58 0.39
CA ARG A 53 4.99 -7.33 0.35
C ARG A 53 5.65 -7.64 1.68
N ARG A 54 5.00 -7.32 2.81
CA ARG A 54 5.47 -7.67 4.15
C ARG A 54 5.47 -9.18 4.38
N SER A 55 4.44 -9.88 3.92
CA SER A 55 4.34 -11.34 4.02
C SER A 55 5.43 -12.03 3.21
N LEU A 56 5.73 -11.49 2.02
CA LEU A 56 6.83 -11.90 1.15
C LEU A 56 8.20 -11.58 1.74
N ASP A 57 8.45 -10.39 2.28
CA ASP A 57 9.74 -10.03 2.91
C ASP A 57 10.01 -10.88 4.15
N LYS A 58 8.96 -11.22 4.90
CA LYS A 58 9.07 -12.14 6.05
C LYS A 58 9.39 -13.57 5.62
N ARG A 59 8.98 -13.98 4.41
CA ARG A 59 9.38 -15.26 3.78
C ARG A 59 10.78 -15.19 3.16
N ARG A 60 11.16 -14.08 2.54
CA ARG A 60 12.43 -13.92 1.81
C ARG A 60 13.66 -13.77 2.72
N ARG A 61 13.44 -13.44 4.00
CA ARG A 61 14.48 -13.42 5.05
C ARG A 61 14.66 -14.77 5.78
N ARG A 62 13.93 -15.84 5.40
CA ARG A 62 14.30 -17.22 5.76
C ARG A 62 15.07 -17.84 4.61
#